data_AF-A0A097IGG4-F1
#
_entry.id   AF-A0A097IGG4-F1
#
_cell.length_a   1.000
_cell.length_b   1.000
_cell.length_c   1.000
_cell.angle_alpha   90.00
_cell.angle_beta   90.00
_cell.angle_gamma   90.00
#
_symmetry.space_group_name_H-M   'P 1'
#
loop_
_entity.id
_entity.type
_entity.pdbx_description
1 polymer ?
#
loop_
_entity_poly.entity_id
_entity_poly.type
_entity_poly.pdbx_seq_one_letter_code
_entity_poly.pdbx_strand_id
1 'polypeptide(L)' 'MVMDEMQRWEILRLHIEDGITLTDLARSTGISTRTLSRWAARYRADGIHGLRTTTRSDAGAHRISAELVAYIEHLGLTR' A
#
# COMPACT_ATOMS: atom_id res chain seq x y z
N MET A 1 16.09 -2.60 10.28
CA MET A 1 16.55 -1.96 9.04
C MET A 1 15.51 -0.92 8.64
N VAL A 2 15.87 0.36 8.55
CA VAL A 2 14.91 1.41 8.14
C VAL A 2 14.79 1.34 6.63
N MET A 3 13.62 0.97 6.11
CA MET A 3 13.37 0.98 4.66
C MET A 3 13.25 2.42 4.17
N ASP A 4 13.99 2.75 3.12
CA ASP A 4 13.93 4.06 2.46
C ASP A 4 12.65 4.23 1.63
N GLU A 5 12.40 5.43 1.10
CA GLU A 5 11.20 5.72 0.30
C GLU A 5 11.17 4.94 -1.02
N MET A 6 12.33 4.63 -1.59
CA MET A 6 12.47 3.96 -2.89
C MET A 6 12.21 2.46 -2.79
N GLN A 7 12.68 1.81 -1.73
CA GLN A 7 12.37 0.41 -1.41
C GLN A 7 10.87 0.21 -1.16
N ARG A 8 10.22 1.19 -0.52
CA ARG A 8 8.77 1.15 -0.32
C ARG A 8 8.03 1.32 -1.63
N TRP A 9 8.50 2.21 -2.49
CA TRP A 9 7.97 2.38 -3.84
C TRP A 9 8.16 1.12 -4.68
N GLU A 10 9.32 0.47 -4.63
CA GLU A 10 9.59 -0.76 -5.38
C GLU A 10 8.67 -1.91 -4.99
N ILE A 11 8.21 -1.94 -3.74
CA ILE A 11 7.18 -2.89 -3.30
C ILE A 11 5.81 -2.43 -3.77
N LEU A 12 5.49 -1.14 -3.64
CA LEU A 12 4.17 -0.61 -3.99
C LEU A 12 3.89 -0.64 -5.51
N ARG A 13 4.92 -0.49 -6.35
CA ARG A 13 4.79 -0.57 -7.82
C ARG A 13 4.32 -1.96 -8.25
N LEU A 14 4.68 -3.02 -7.54
CA LEU A 14 4.20 -4.38 -7.83
C LEU A 14 2.67 -4.46 -7.70
N HIS A 15 2.09 -3.68 -6.81
CA HIS A 15 0.63 -3.57 -6.70
C HIS A 15 0.01 -2.63 -7.75
N ILE A 16 0.69 -1.53 -8.07
CA ILE A 16 0.15 -0.46 -8.92
C ILE A 16 0.33 -0.77 -10.42
N GLU A 17 1.49 -1.30 -10.81
CA GLU A 17 1.87 -1.60 -12.18
C GLU A 17 1.61 -3.07 -12.52
N ASP A 18 2.02 -4.01 -11.66
CA ASP A 18 1.90 -5.45 -11.95
C ASP A 18 0.57 -6.06 -11.46
N GLY A 19 -0.30 -5.25 -10.84
CA GLY A 19 -1.63 -5.67 -10.39
C GLY A 19 -1.64 -6.69 -9.25
N ILE A 20 -0.51 -6.93 -8.59
CA ILE A 20 -0.40 -7.89 -7.48
C ILE A 20 -1.25 -7.39 -6.30
N THR A 21 -2.06 -8.26 -5.69
CA THR A 21 -2.88 -7.85 -4.54
C THR A 21 -2.03 -7.49 -3.33
N LEU A 22 -2.50 -6.57 -2.47
CA LEU A 22 -1.80 -6.24 -1.23
C LEU A 22 -1.64 -7.46 -0.30
N THR A 23 -2.52 -8.45 -0.41
CA THR A 23 -2.47 -9.71 0.35
C THR A 23 -1.33 -10.60 -0.10
N ASP A 24 -1.14 -10.74 -1.41
CA ASP A 24 -0.04 -11.52 -1.97
C ASP A 24 1.30 -10.82 -1.72
N LEU A 25 1.32 -9.49 -1.86
CA LEU A 25 2.46 -8.66 -1.54
C LEU A 25 2.85 -8.76 -0.06
N ALA A 26 1.87 -8.83 0.84
CA ALA A 26 2.13 -9.06 2.27
C ALA A 26 2.74 -10.43 2.53
N ARG A 27 2.28 -11.46 1.81
CA ARG A 27 2.82 -12.82 1.92
C ARG A 27 4.25 -12.92 1.37
N SER A 28 4.55 -12.25 0.27
CA SER A 28 5.88 -12.30 -0.36
C SER A 28 6.93 -11.44 0.36
N THR A 29 6.53 -10.28 0.88
CA THR A 29 7.46 -9.33 1.53
C THR A 29 7.52 -9.46 3.05
N GLY A 30 6.55 -10.15 3.67
CA GLY A 30 6.40 -10.22 5.13
C GLY A 30 5.88 -8.92 5.76
N ILE A 31 5.51 -7.92 4.96
CA ILE A 31 4.96 -6.64 5.43
C ILE A 31 3.45 -6.77 5.58
N SER A 32 2.89 -6.35 6.72
CA SER A 32 1.45 -6.45 6.93
C SER A 32 0.64 -5.70 5.87
N THR A 33 -0.50 -6.25 5.46
CA THR A 33 -1.45 -5.60 4.54
C THR A 33 -1.85 -4.19 5.01
N ARG A 34 -1.95 -3.99 6.33
CA ARG A 34 -2.22 -2.69 6.96
C ARG A 34 -1.11 -1.66 6.68
N THR A 35 0.15 -2.08 6.75
CA THR A 35 1.31 -1.22 6.43
C THR A 35 1.32 -0.86 4.94
N LEU A 36 1.10 -1.84 4.06
CA LEU A 36 1.07 -1.63 2.62
C LEU A 36 -0.09 -0.71 2.20
N SER A 37 -1.28 -0.92 2.76
CA SER A 37 -2.45 -0.05 2.54
C SER A 37 -2.18 1.40 2.97
N ARG A 38 -1.52 1.58 4.11
CA ARG A 38 -1.13 2.91 4.61
C ARG A 38 -0.11 3.60 3.70
N TRP A 39 0.86 2.87 3.18
CA TRP A 39 1.81 3.39 2.19
C TRP A 39 1.10 3.80 0.91
N ALA A 40 0.15 2.98 0.43
CA ALA A 40 -0.64 3.30 -0.75
C ALA A 40 -1.50 4.57 -0.56
N ALA A 41 -2.08 4.77 0.62
CA ALA A 41 -2.82 5.99 0.93
C ALA A 41 -1.93 7.23 0.92
N ARG A 42 -0.74 7.15 1.54
CA ARG A 42 0.24 8.26 1.54
C ARG A 42 0.80 8.56 0.17
N TYR A 43 1.07 7.52 -0.64
CA TYR A 43 1.51 7.70 -2.01
C TYR A 43 0.46 8.43 -2.86
N ARG A 44 -0.82 8.13 -2.68
CA ARG A 44 -1.91 8.84 -3.38
C ARG A 44 -2.06 10.30 -2.94
N ALA A 45 -1.75 10.61 -1.68
CA ALA A 45 -1.85 11.97 -1.15
C ALA A 45 -0.64 12.84 -1.50
N ASP A 46 0.57 12.31 -1.30
CA ASP A 46 1.82 13.08 -1.29
C ASP A 46 2.87 12.55 -2.29
N GLY A 47 2.51 11.58 -3.13
CA GLY A 47 3.45 10.92 -4.05
C GLY A 47 4.56 10.14 -3.31
N ILE A 48 5.72 10.00 -3.96
CA ILE A 48 6.88 9.29 -3.39
C ILE A 48 7.31 9.90 -2.05
N HIS A 49 7.16 11.22 -1.87
CA HIS A 49 7.50 11.90 -0.61
C HIS A 49 6.66 11.40 0.58
N GLY A 50 5.44 10.93 0.35
CA GLY A 50 4.59 10.30 1.37
C GLY A 50 5.13 8.96 1.89
N LEU A 51 6.04 8.33 1.14
CA LEU A 51 6.70 7.07 1.51
C LEU A 51 7.95 7.29 2.37
N ARG A 52 8.37 8.53 2.61
CA ARG A 52 9.50 8.84 3.49
C ARG A 52 9.34 8.20 4.87
N THR A 53 10.47 7.89 5.48
CA THR A 53 10.53 7.24 6.79
C THR A 53 10.13 8.19 7.92
N THR A 54 8.83 8.50 8.02
CA THR A 54 8.27 9.08 9.24
C THR A 54 7.98 7.94 10.20
N THR A 55 8.88 7.80 11.17
CA THR A 55 8.72 6.99 12.38
C THR A 55 7.32 7.20 12.97
N ARG A 56 6.63 6.08 13.20
CA ARG A 56 5.34 5.86 13.87
C ARG A 56 4.29 6.97 13.70
N SER A 57 3.24 6.64 12.95
CA SER A 57 1.95 7.31 13.14
C SER A 57 0.89 6.21 13.31
N ASP A 58 1.01 5.51 14.43
CA ASP A 58 -0.14 4.88 15.09
C ASP A 58 -1.00 6.03 15.63
N ALA A 59 -1.77 6.65 14.74
CA ALA A 59 -2.89 7.51 15.10
C ALA A 59 -4.02 7.06 14.19
N GLY A 60 -4.91 6.25 14.76
CA GLY A 60 -6.02 5.62 14.07
C GLY A 60 -6.83 6.64 13.27
N ALA A 61 -6.75 6.53 11.95
CA ALA A 61 -7.69 7.17 11.05
C ALA A 61 -7.86 6.23 9.87
N HIS A 62 -8.87 5.37 9.97
CA HIS A 62 -9.30 4.54 8.87
C HIS A 62 -9.98 5.43 7.83
N ARG A 63 -9.39 5.51 6.64
CA ARG A 63 -10.13 5.82 5.41
C ARG A 63 -9.37 5.20 4.24
N ILE A 64 -9.60 3.90 4.04
CA ILE A 64 -9.54 3.43 2.66
C ILE A 64 -10.78 4.05 2.00
N SER A 65 -10.59 4.86 0.96
CA SER A 65 -11.74 5.36 0.20
C SER A 65 -12.52 4.15 -0.29
N ALA A 66 -13.83 4.12 -0.01
CA ALA A 66 -14.69 2.99 -0.34
C ALA A 66 -14.61 2.64 -1.84
N GLU A 67 -14.32 3.63 -2.68
CA GLU A 67 -14.03 3.47 -4.11
C GLU A 67 -12.82 2.56 -4.39
N LEU A 68 -11.75 2.67 -3.61
CA LEU A 68 -10.53 1.90 -3.83
C LEU A 68 -10.68 0.44 -3.39
N VAL A 69 -11.43 0.20 -2.30
CA VAL A 69 -11.81 -1.16 -1.91
C VAL A 69 -12.75 -1.74 -2.96
N ALA A 70 -13.76 -0.98 -3.38
CA ALA A 70 -14.72 -1.42 -4.39
C ALA A 70 -14.05 -1.75 -5.73
N TYR A 71 -13.02 -1.01 -6.12
CA TYR A 71 -12.25 -1.28 -7.34
C TYR A 71 -11.44 -2.59 -7.23
N ILE A 72 -10.79 -2.83 -6.09
CA ILE A 72 -10.02 -4.05 -5.84
C ILE A 72 -10.94 -5.28 -5.75
N GLU A 73 -12.10 -5.15 -5.10
CA GLU A 73 -13.12 -6.20 -5.02
C GLU A 73 -13.72 -6.51 -6.41
N HIS A 74 -13.97 -5.51 -7.25
CA HIS A 74 -14.47 -5.73 -8.62
C HIS A 74 -13.45 -6.45 -9.52
N LEU A 75 -12.15 -6.16 -9.36
CA LEU A 75 -11.08 -6.82 -10.11
C LEU A 75 -10.85 -8.27 -9.67
N GLY A 76 -11.07 -8.62 -8.40
CA GLY A 76 -10.96 -9.99 -7.89
C GLY A 76 -12.14 -10.91 -8.21
N LEU A 77 -13.25 -10.36 -8.74
CA LEU A 77 -14.49 -11.08 -9.01
C LEU A 77 -14.67 -11.48 -10.49
N THR A 78 -13.65 -11.33 -11.32
CA THR A 78 -13.67 -11.84 -12.69
C THR A 78 -13.11 -13.26 -12.70
N ARG A 79 -14.02 -14.24 -12.62
CA ARG A 79 -13.77 -15.64 -12.98
C ARG A 79 -14.08 -15.85 -14.46
#